data_AF-A0A0F8WEA2-F1
#
_entry.id   AF-A0A0F8WEA2-F1
#
_cell.length_a   1.000
_cell.length_b   1.000
_cell.length_c   1.000
_cell.angle_alpha   90.00
_cell.angle_beta   90.00
_cell.angle_gamma   90.00
#
_symmetry.space_group_name_H-M   'P 1'
#
loop_
_entity.id
_entity.type
_entity.pdbx_description
1 polymer ?
#
loop_
_entity_poly.entity_id
_entity_poly.type
_entity_poly.pdbx_seq_one_letter_code
_entity_poly.pdbx_strand_id
1 'polypeptide(L)'
;MPRQEHTQKNQLLPEHQQLLENCGIKAEVAKSRGYFSVTALADLTSLCFKRYQFTGPSLISPIFGFDGHIVTYLGKPDRPRMRDGHPIEEELPEGSSLAIDVPPASLLSLEDSETELWITDGPRQADALTSVGLTAVGLIGHRGWRSLRPRKKKPLAAWDNTSLNGREVVIAFGSIATSTPDRLADLQHFTRFL
;
A
#
# COMPACT_ATOMS: atom_id res chain seq x y z
N MET A 1 -24.31 5.80 -1.77
CA MET A 1 -23.91 6.69 -2.88
C MET A 1 -23.15 5.83 -3.88
N PRO A 2 -23.61 5.65 -5.13
CA PRO A 2 -22.88 4.86 -6.10
C PRO A 2 -21.60 5.60 -6.49
N ARG A 3 -20.44 4.95 -6.33
CA ARG A 3 -19.13 5.46 -6.76
C ARG A 3 -19.16 5.61 -8.27
N GLN A 4 -18.95 6.82 -8.76
CA GLN A 4 -18.73 7.05 -10.18
C GLN A 4 -17.44 6.34 -10.59
N GLU A 5 -17.55 5.37 -11.49
CA GLU A 5 -16.43 4.86 -12.26
C GLU A 5 -15.90 6.00 -13.12
N HIS A 6 -14.92 6.75 -12.62
CA HIS A 6 -14.20 7.72 -13.43
C HIS A 6 -13.27 6.97 -14.36
N THR A 7 -13.76 6.72 -15.57
CA THR A 7 -12.97 6.34 -16.75
C THR A 7 -12.10 7.54 -17.18
N GLN A 8 -11.10 7.92 -16.38
CA GLN A 8 -9.95 8.66 -16.93
C GLN A 8 -9.00 7.64 -17.55
N LYS A 9 -8.46 7.97 -18.73
CA LYS A 9 -7.45 7.15 -19.41
C LYS A 9 -6.24 7.02 -18.47
N ASN A 10 -6.18 5.89 -17.75
CA ASN A 10 -5.08 5.45 -16.89
C ASN A 10 -3.79 5.32 -17.71
N GLN A 11 -3.09 6.43 -17.94
CA GLN A 11 -1.80 6.41 -18.62
C GLN A 11 -0.69 6.67 -17.62
N LEU A 12 0.23 5.72 -17.54
CA LEU A 12 1.48 5.89 -16.81
C LEU A 12 2.39 6.86 -17.57
N LEU A 13 3.09 7.72 -16.83
CA LEU A 13 4.16 8.54 -17.38
C LEU A 13 5.39 7.63 -17.55
N PRO A 14 6.28 7.90 -18.50
CA PRO A 14 7.48 7.08 -18.73
C PRO A 14 8.31 6.86 -17.46
N GLU A 15 8.49 7.89 -16.64
CA GLU A 15 9.22 7.82 -15.37
C GLU A 15 8.54 6.92 -14.34
N HIS A 16 7.20 6.92 -14.29
CA HIS A 16 6.44 6.06 -13.39
C HIS A 16 6.45 4.61 -13.87
N GLN A 17 6.39 4.37 -15.17
CA GLN A 17 6.54 3.03 -15.73
C GLN A 17 7.94 2.48 -15.41
N GLN A 18 8.99 3.25 -15.67
CA GLN A 18 10.37 2.87 -15.35
C GLN A 18 10.55 2.59 -13.86
N LEU A 19 9.91 3.38 -12.98
CA LEU A 19 9.92 3.13 -11.54
C LEU A 19 9.33 1.77 -11.18
N LEU A 20 8.16 1.41 -11.74
CA LEU A 20 7.53 0.11 -11.47
C LEU A 20 8.40 -1.05 -11.97
N GLU A 21 8.98 -0.92 -13.17
CA GLU A 21 9.92 -1.89 -13.73
C GLU A 21 11.16 -2.06 -12.86
N ASN A 22 11.74 -0.96 -12.36
CA ASN A 22 12.89 -0.98 -11.46
C ASN A 22 12.56 -1.61 -10.10
N CYS A 23 11.30 -1.55 -9.67
CA CYS A 23 10.82 -2.28 -8.49
C CYS A 23 10.62 -3.78 -8.75
N GLY A 24 10.80 -4.27 -9.97
CA GLY A 24 10.57 -5.67 -10.33
C GLY A 24 9.08 -6.01 -10.48
N ILE A 25 8.21 -5.02 -10.61
CA ILE A 25 6.78 -5.23 -10.82
C ILE A 25 6.55 -5.54 -12.30
N LYS A 26 6.04 -6.74 -12.60
CA LYS A 26 5.73 -7.11 -13.98
C LYS A 26 4.51 -6.31 -14.50
N ALA A 27 4.45 -6.13 -15.82
CA ALA A 27 3.49 -5.23 -16.47
C ALA A 27 2.02 -5.66 -16.31
N GLU A 28 1.74 -6.95 -16.28
CA GLU A 28 0.44 -7.56 -15.99
C GLU A 28 -0.04 -7.32 -14.54
N VAL A 29 0.84 -7.36 -13.53
CA VAL A 29 0.56 -7.05 -12.13
C VAL A 29 0.30 -5.56 -12.00
N ALA A 30 1.15 -4.73 -12.61
CA ALA A 30 0.95 -3.29 -12.63
C ALA A 30 -0.40 -2.91 -13.29
N LYS A 31 -0.74 -3.56 -14.41
CA LYS A 31 -2.01 -3.38 -15.11
C LYS A 31 -3.20 -3.89 -14.29
N SER A 32 -3.08 -5.05 -13.66
CA SER A 32 -4.12 -5.67 -12.83
C SER A 32 -4.44 -4.80 -11.60
N ARG A 33 -3.40 -4.28 -10.93
CA ARG A 33 -3.59 -3.30 -9.85
C ARG A 33 -4.21 -1.99 -10.35
N GLY A 34 -3.87 -1.58 -11.57
CA GLY A 34 -4.35 -0.34 -12.15
C GLY A 34 -3.58 0.89 -11.65
N TYR A 35 -2.24 0.82 -11.61
CA TYR A 35 -1.42 2.02 -11.41
C TYR A 35 -1.70 3.06 -12.49
N PHE A 36 -1.67 4.34 -12.11
CA PHE A 36 -1.82 5.44 -13.05
C PHE A 36 -1.09 6.70 -12.59
N SER A 37 -0.83 7.61 -13.51
CA SER A 37 -0.26 8.92 -13.19
C SER A 37 -1.33 9.97 -13.03
N VAL A 38 -1.14 10.87 -12.07
CA VAL A 38 -1.89 12.13 -11.99
C VAL A 38 -0.94 13.27 -12.29
N THR A 39 -1.31 14.14 -13.23
CA THR A 39 -0.52 15.34 -13.60
C THR A 39 -1.24 16.65 -13.30
N ALA A 40 -2.52 16.60 -12.95
CA ALA A 40 -3.32 17.76 -12.62
C ALA A 40 -3.88 17.69 -11.19
N LEU A 41 -3.94 18.85 -10.55
CA LEU A 41 -4.52 18.98 -9.21
C LEU A 41 -5.96 18.46 -9.14
N ALA A 42 -6.77 18.73 -10.18
CA ALA A 42 -8.18 18.33 -10.22
C ALA A 42 -8.33 16.81 -10.10
N ASP A 43 -7.51 16.06 -10.85
CA ASP A 43 -7.54 14.59 -10.84
C ASP A 43 -7.10 14.06 -9.47
N LEU A 44 -6.07 14.65 -8.85
CA LEU A 44 -5.65 14.24 -7.50
C LEU A 44 -6.76 14.50 -6.47
N THR A 45 -7.43 15.66 -6.55
CA THR A 45 -8.52 16.00 -5.63
C THR A 45 -9.77 15.14 -5.84
N SER A 46 -9.99 14.61 -7.05
CA SER A 46 -11.06 13.64 -7.32
C SER A 46 -10.88 12.33 -6.54
N LEU A 47 -9.63 12.01 -6.17
CA LEU A 47 -9.24 10.89 -5.32
C LEU A 47 -9.19 11.26 -3.82
N CYS A 48 -9.81 12.39 -3.44
CA CYS A 48 -9.90 12.93 -2.09
C CYS A 48 -8.60 13.49 -1.48
N PHE A 49 -7.49 13.53 -2.21
CA PHE A 49 -6.28 14.23 -1.73
C PHE A 49 -6.55 15.73 -1.58
N LYS A 50 -5.90 16.35 -0.60
CA LYS A 50 -5.99 17.81 -0.41
C LYS A 50 -5.07 18.53 -1.37
N ARG A 51 -5.41 19.79 -1.69
CA ARG A 51 -4.62 20.64 -2.59
C ARG A 51 -3.14 20.73 -2.19
N TYR A 52 -2.83 20.77 -0.90
CA TYR A 52 -1.45 20.85 -0.42
C TYR A 52 -0.65 19.55 -0.63
N GLN A 53 -1.32 18.42 -0.92
CA GLN A 53 -0.70 17.13 -1.25
C GLN A 53 -0.33 17.03 -2.75
N PHE A 54 -0.72 18.02 -3.56
CA PHE A 54 -0.31 18.09 -4.95
C PHE A 54 0.95 18.97 -5.09
N THR A 55 2.10 18.33 -5.32
CA THR A 55 3.40 19.00 -5.54
C THR A 55 3.94 18.85 -6.95
N GLY A 56 3.16 18.21 -7.84
CA GLY A 56 3.55 17.89 -9.20
C GLY A 56 2.91 16.56 -9.63
N PRO A 57 3.40 15.96 -10.72
CA PRO A 57 2.96 14.63 -11.10
C PRO A 57 3.21 13.60 -9.99
N SER A 58 2.32 12.63 -9.91
CA SER A 58 2.36 11.57 -8.91
C SER A 58 1.95 10.22 -9.50
N LEU A 59 2.66 9.17 -9.12
CA LEU A 59 2.21 7.79 -9.32
C LEU A 59 1.15 7.46 -8.27
N ILE A 60 -0.02 7.01 -8.71
CA ILE A 60 -1.11 6.59 -7.84
C ILE A 60 -1.20 5.07 -7.83
N SER A 61 -1.24 4.52 -6.62
CA SER A 61 -1.45 3.09 -6.35
C SER A 61 -2.83 2.93 -5.72
N PRO A 62 -3.80 2.26 -6.39
CA PRO A 62 -5.02 1.82 -5.74
C PRO A 62 -4.69 0.86 -4.60
N ILE A 63 -5.29 1.09 -3.43
CA ILE A 63 -5.17 0.20 -2.27
C ILE A 63 -6.43 -0.64 -2.19
N PHE A 64 -6.27 -1.96 -2.22
CA PHE A 64 -7.37 -2.91 -2.24
C PHE A 64 -7.55 -3.56 -0.87
N GLY A 65 -8.80 -3.74 -0.45
CA GLY A 65 -9.14 -4.53 0.73
C GLY A 65 -9.23 -6.02 0.41
N PHE A 66 -9.48 -6.83 1.46
CA PHE A 66 -9.73 -8.28 1.33
C PHE A 66 -10.98 -8.62 0.52
N ASP A 67 -11.90 -7.67 0.33
CA ASP A 67 -13.09 -7.81 -0.53
C ASP A 67 -12.78 -7.55 -2.03
N GLY A 68 -11.53 -7.25 -2.38
CA GLY A 68 -11.13 -6.91 -3.73
C GLY A 68 -11.60 -5.53 -4.20
N HIS A 69 -12.15 -4.70 -3.30
CA HIS A 69 -12.54 -3.34 -3.61
C HIS A 69 -11.47 -2.33 -3.20
N ILE A 70 -11.38 -1.22 -3.95
CA ILE A 70 -10.48 -0.13 -3.62
C ILE A 70 -10.96 0.56 -2.33
N VAL A 71 -10.14 0.54 -1.29
CA VAL A 71 -10.42 1.19 0.00
C VAL A 71 -9.92 2.63 0.05
N THR A 72 -8.77 2.90 -0.56
CA THR A 72 -8.17 4.24 -0.69
C THR A 72 -7.11 4.22 -1.80
N TYR A 73 -6.31 5.29 -1.90
CA TYR A 73 -5.19 5.42 -2.82
C TYR A 73 -3.93 5.80 -2.06
N LEU A 74 -2.77 5.35 -2.54
CA LEU A 74 -1.46 5.80 -2.06
C LEU A 74 -0.77 6.54 -3.20
N GLY A 75 -0.50 7.83 -2.98
CA GLY A 75 0.19 8.68 -3.93
C GLY A 75 1.68 8.74 -3.64
N LYS A 76 2.50 8.59 -4.68
CA LYS A 76 3.94 8.87 -4.67
C LYS A 76 4.20 10.07 -5.59
N PRO A 77 4.31 11.30 -5.06
CA PRO A 77 4.69 12.45 -5.88
C PRO A 77 6.13 12.34 -6.37
N ASP A 78 6.39 12.81 -7.58
CA ASP A 78 7.76 12.94 -8.11
C ASP A 78 8.61 13.90 -7.30
N ARG A 79 7.94 14.87 -6.66
CA ARG A 79 8.57 15.87 -5.79
C ARG A 79 7.90 15.81 -4.41
N PRO A 80 8.37 14.92 -3.52
CA PRO A 80 7.87 14.83 -2.15
C PRO A 80 7.87 16.17 -1.45
N ARG A 81 6.75 16.50 -0.79
CA ARG A 81 6.73 17.65 0.14
C ARG A 81 7.47 17.29 1.42
N MET A 82 8.01 18.32 2.08
CA MET A 82 8.69 18.17 3.36
C MET A 82 7.70 18.30 4.52
N ARG A 83 7.85 17.47 5.54
CA ARG A 83 7.22 17.62 6.85
C ARG A 83 8.26 17.37 7.92
N ASP A 84 8.41 18.32 8.83
CA ASP A 84 9.38 18.25 9.93
C ASP A 84 10.80 17.88 9.45
N GLY A 85 11.23 18.48 8.33
CA GLY A 85 12.55 18.25 7.73
C GLY A 85 12.71 16.93 6.96
N HIS A 86 11.66 16.11 6.85
CA HIS A 86 11.70 14.82 6.15
C HIS A 86 10.78 14.81 4.92
N PRO A 87 11.20 14.20 3.79
CA PRO A 87 10.34 14.04 2.63
C PRO A 87 9.22 13.04 2.93
N ILE A 88 8.01 13.37 2.51
CA ILE A 88 6.88 12.44 2.49
C ILE A 88 6.89 11.75 1.13
N GLU A 89 7.64 10.65 1.06
CA GLU A 89 7.81 9.85 -0.17
C GLU A 89 6.51 9.31 -0.73
N GLU A 90 5.57 8.99 0.17
CA GLU A 90 4.25 8.46 -0.15
C GLU A 90 3.22 8.98 0.85
N GLU A 91 2.01 9.22 0.37
CA GLU A 91 0.93 9.69 1.23
C GLU A 91 -0.45 9.16 0.84
N LEU A 92 -1.29 9.03 1.86
CA LEU A 92 -2.72 8.78 1.72
C LEU A 92 -3.47 10.12 1.59
N PRO A 93 -4.68 10.14 1.00
CA PRO A 93 -5.59 11.27 1.14
C PRO A 93 -5.77 11.64 2.61
N GLU A 94 -5.71 12.94 2.93
CA GLU A 94 -5.91 13.40 4.31
C GLU A 94 -7.23 12.85 4.90
N GLY A 95 -7.14 12.33 6.13
CA GLY A 95 -8.28 11.78 6.84
C GLY A 95 -8.57 10.31 6.51
N SER A 96 -7.80 9.69 5.61
CA SER A 96 -7.87 8.24 5.36
C SER A 96 -7.57 7.46 6.64
N SER A 97 -8.30 6.35 6.82
CA SER A 97 -7.90 5.32 7.77
C SER A 97 -6.83 4.44 7.15
N LEU A 98 -5.96 3.86 7.98
CA LEU A 98 -5.05 2.82 7.51
C LEU A 98 -5.85 1.58 7.09
N ALA A 99 -5.37 0.93 6.04
CA ALA A 99 -5.87 -0.33 5.55
C ALA A 99 -4.68 -1.27 5.27
N ILE A 100 -4.95 -2.56 5.32
CA ILE A 100 -4.06 -3.59 4.78
C ILE A 100 -4.32 -3.62 3.28
N ASP A 101 -3.27 -3.42 2.50
CA ASP A 101 -3.32 -3.53 1.06
C ASP A 101 -3.25 -4.99 0.62
N VAL A 102 -4.17 -5.40 -0.23
CA VAL A 102 -4.21 -6.74 -0.81
C VAL A 102 -4.02 -6.64 -2.32
N PRO A 103 -2.84 -6.96 -2.87
CA PRO A 103 -2.65 -7.07 -4.31
C PRO A 103 -3.76 -7.92 -4.97
N PRO A 104 -4.35 -7.48 -6.10
CA PRO A 104 -5.36 -8.28 -6.77
C PRO A 104 -4.90 -9.71 -7.11
N ALA A 105 -3.60 -9.89 -7.39
CA ALA A 105 -3.00 -11.19 -7.65
C ALA A 105 -2.92 -12.10 -6.41
N SER A 106 -3.02 -11.56 -5.20
CA SER A 106 -3.00 -12.34 -3.94
C SER A 106 -4.39 -12.63 -3.38
N LEU A 107 -5.46 -12.01 -3.89
CA LEU A 107 -6.82 -12.17 -3.33
C LEU A 107 -7.24 -13.64 -3.19
N LEU A 108 -7.02 -14.45 -4.22
CA LEU A 108 -7.46 -15.85 -4.23
C LEU A 108 -6.62 -16.76 -3.32
N SER A 109 -5.36 -16.43 -3.06
CA SER A 109 -4.46 -17.26 -2.24
C SER A 109 -4.45 -16.87 -0.76
N LEU A 110 -5.19 -15.84 -0.36
CA LEU A 110 -5.26 -15.40 1.03
C LEU A 110 -6.17 -16.26 1.90
N GLU A 111 -7.09 -17.02 1.31
CA GLU A 111 -7.92 -18.01 2.02
C GLU A 111 -7.15 -19.28 2.36
N ASP A 112 -6.09 -19.60 1.60
CA ASP A 112 -5.27 -20.78 1.81
C ASP A 112 -4.21 -20.53 2.91
N SER A 113 -4.34 -21.24 4.04
CA SER A 113 -3.40 -21.17 5.16
C SER A 113 -2.11 -21.94 4.93
N GLU A 114 -2.06 -22.84 3.95
CA GLU A 114 -0.86 -23.62 3.62
C GLU A 114 0.12 -22.81 2.75
N THR A 115 -0.38 -21.79 2.08
CA THR A 115 0.45 -20.87 1.29
C THR A 115 1.09 -19.82 2.20
N GLU A 116 2.43 -19.73 2.19
CA GLU A 116 3.21 -18.70 2.90
C GLU A 116 2.69 -17.27 2.60
N LEU A 117 2.53 -16.45 3.64
CA LEU A 117 2.10 -15.05 3.52
C LEU A 117 3.27 -14.09 3.72
N TRP A 118 3.53 -13.27 2.72
CA TRP A 118 4.52 -12.20 2.79
C TRP A 118 3.87 -10.87 3.18
N ILE A 119 4.44 -10.17 4.15
CA ILE A 119 3.94 -8.87 4.62
C ILE A 119 5.02 -7.80 4.38
N THR A 120 4.72 -6.81 3.55
CA THR A 120 5.68 -5.79 3.09
C THR A 120 5.39 -4.39 3.64
N ASP A 121 6.35 -3.48 3.51
CA ASP A 121 6.19 -2.05 3.83
C ASP A 121 5.59 -1.27 2.64
N GLY A 122 4.46 -1.76 2.13
CA GLY A 122 3.64 -1.05 1.15
C GLY A 122 3.35 -1.82 -0.15
N PRO A 123 2.47 -1.25 -0.99
CA PRO A 123 1.86 -1.93 -2.14
C PRO A 123 2.86 -2.30 -3.24
N ARG A 124 3.85 -1.44 -3.56
CA ARG A 124 4.83 -1.74 -4.61
C ARG A 124 5.71 -2.95 -4.29
N GLN A 125 6.08 -3.12 -3.02
CA GLN A 125 6.84 -4.29 -2.59
C GLN A 125 5.99 -5.55 -2.64
N ALA A 126 4.72 -5.46 -2.20
CA ALA A 126 3.79 -6.58 -2.31
C ALA A 126 3.61 -7.00 -3.77
N ASP A 127 3.42 -6.04 -4.68
CA ASP A 127 3.29 -6.32 -6.10
C ASP A 127 4.56 -6.93 -6.73
N ALA A 128 5.74 -6.51 -6.28
CA ALA A 128 7.00 -7.12 -6.71
C ALA A 128 7.07 -8.60 -6.31
N LEU A 129 6.60 -8.96 -5.11
CA LEU A 129 6.48 -10.35 -4.67
C LEU A 129 5.43 -11.13 -5.48
N THR A 130 4.26 -10.52 -5.74
CA THR A 130 3.25 -11.19 -6.58
C THR A 130 3.71 -11.39 -8.02
N SER A 131 4.60 -10.51 -8.51
CA SER A 131 5.21 -10.64 -9.83
C SER A 131 6.08 -11.89 -9.95
N VAL A 132 6.58 -12.43 -8.84
CA VAL A 132 7.31 -13.71 -8.80
C VAL A 132 6.45 -14.88 -8.27
N GLY A 133 5.13 -14.69 -8.17
CA GLY A 133 4.18 -15.73 -7.82
C GLY A 133 3.98 -15.96 -6.32
N LEU A 134 4.46 -15.06 -5.46
CA LEU A 134 4.28 -15.15 -4.01
C LEU A 134 2.98 -14.48 -3.56
N THR A 135 2.40 -14.98 -2.47
CA THR A 135 1.23 -14.37 -1.82
C THR A 135 1.69 -13.27 -0.87
N ALA A 136 1.26 -12.04 -1.11
CA ALA A 136 1.71 -10.89 -0.35
C ALA A 136 0.57 -9.95 0.05
N VAL A 137 0.76 -9.22 1.15
CA VAL A 137 -0.05 -8.06 1.54
C VAL A 137 0.87 -6.90 1.92
N GLY A 138 0.42 -5.68 1.66
CA GLY A 138 1.17 -4.45 1.96
C GLY A 138 0.63 -3.74 3.20
N LEU A 139 1.52 -3.34 4.10
CA LEU A 139 1.22 -2.41 5.18
C LEU A 139 1.68 -1.01 4.82
N ILE A 140 0.82 -0.01 5.03
CA ILE A 140 1.18 1.38 4.79
C ILE A 140 2.00 1.89 5.98
N GLY A 141 3.31 1.69 5.91
CA GLY A 141 4.26 1.95 6.99
C GLY A 141 4.28 0.84 8.05
N HIS A 142 5.34 0.82 8.87
CA HIS A 142 5.52 -0.10 10.02
C HIS A 142 4.39 -0.12 11.07
N ARG A 143 3.48 0.86 11.07
CA ARG A 143 2.29 0.89 11.94
C ARG A 143 1.00 0.49 11.20
N GLY A 144 1.09 0.14 9.93
CA GLY A 144 0.01 -0.23 9.02
C GLY A 144 -0.90 -1.35 9.50
N TRP A 145 -0.45 -2.18 10.44
CA TRP A 145 -1.17 -3.33 10.97
C TRP A 145 -2.19 -3.00 12.06
N ARG A 146 -2.21 -1.76 12.58
CA ARG A 146 -3.06 -1.34 13.71
C ARG A 146 -3.60 0.08 13.58
N SER A 147 -4.66 0.37 14.33
CA SER A 147 -5.21 1.73 14.43
C SER A 147 -4.20 2.71 15.06
N LEU A 148 -4.01 3.87 14.42
CA LEU A 148 -3.19 4.97 14.95
C LEU A 148 -3.91 5.82 16.01
N ARG A 149 -5.20 5.58 16.26
CA ARG A 149 -5.96 6.38 17.24
C ARG A 149 -5.46 6.11 18.67
N PRO A 150 -5.13 7.15 19.47
CA PRO A 150 -4.48 7.00 20.77
C PRO A 150 -5.23 6.09 21.76
N ARG A 151 -6.57 6.10 21.71
CA ARG A 151 -7.43 5.37 22.66
C ARG A 151 -7.53 3.87 22.37
N LYS A 152 -7.16 3.41 21.17
CA LYS A 152 -7.24 1.99 20.76
C LYS A 152 -6.14 1.71 19.72
N LYS A 153 -4.92 1.39 20.18
CA LYS A 153 -3.83 0.82 19.35
C LYS A 153 -4.08 -0.66 19.06
N LYS A 154 -5.32 -1.00 18.67
CA LYS A 154 -5.74 -2.37 18.40
C LYS A 154 -5.34 -2.77 16.97
N PRO A 155 -5.02 -4.05 16.72
CA PRO A 155 -4.90 -4.57 15.36
C PRO A 155 -6.10 -4.17 14.51
N LEU A 156 -5.89 -3.97 13.20
CA LEU A 156 -6.99 -3.71 12.28
C LEU A 156 -7.88 -4.96 12.21
N ALA A 157 -9.20 -4.77 12.30
CA ALA A 157 -10.17 -5.86 12.13
C ALA A 157 -10.08 -6.54 10.75
N ALA A 158 -9.42 -5.89 9.79
CA ALA A 158 -9.12 -6.48 8.49
C ALA A 158 -8.35 -7.80 8.58
N TRP A 159 -7.53 -8.01 9.63
CA TRP A 159 -6.84 -9.29 9.85
C TRP A 159 -7.78 -10.48 10.06
N ASP A 160 -9.04 -10.25 10.46
CA ASP A 160 -10.03 -11.33 10.61
C ASP A 160 -10.46 -11.93 9.25
N ASN A 161 -10.05 -11.32 8.12
CA ASN A 161 -10.36 -11.78 6.76
C ASN A 161 -9.25 -12.64 6.13
N THR A 162 -8.24 -13.05 6.90
CA THR A 162 -7.25 -14.03 6.44
C THR A 162 -6.82 -14.94 7.58
N SER A 163 -6.55 -16.20 7.26
CA SER A 163 -6.08 -17.18 8.23
C SER A 163 -4.62 -16.91 8.56
N LEU A 164 -4.33 -16.51 9.79
CA LEU A 164 -2.96 -16.37 10.32
C LEU A 164 -2.53 -17.57 11.18
N ASN A 165 -3.49 -18.23 11.84
CA ASN A 165 -3.21 -19.34 12.74
C ASN A 165 -2.57 -20.51 12.00
N GLY A 166 -1.35 -20.88 12.39
CA GLY A 166 -0.60 -21.99 11.80
C GLY A 166 -0.03 -21.70 10.40
N ARG A 167 -0.24 -20.49 9.88
CA ARG A 167 0.29 -20.06 8.59
C ARG A 167 1.73 -19.58 8.74
N GLU A 168 2.59 -19.94 7.80
CA GLU A 168 3.92 -19.35 7.72
C GLU A 168 3.81 -17.89 7.25
N VAL A 169 4.32 -16.96 8.05
CA VAL A 169 4.24 -15.52 7.77
C VAL A 169 5.64 -14.91 7.77
N VAL A 170 6.00 -14.26 6.65
CA VAL A 170 7.27 -13.57 6.47
C VAL A 170 7.08 -12.06 6.50
N ILE A 171 7.74 -11.38 7.44
CA ILE A 171 7.77 -9.92 7.51
C ILE A 171 8.95 -9.39 6.68
N ALA A 172 8.67 -8.91 5.47
CA ALA A 172 9.66 -8.45 4.50
C ALA A 172 9.70 -6.91 4.41
N PHE A 173 10.10 -6.27 5.52
CA PHE A 173 10.25 -4.80 5.58
C PHE A 173 11.64 -4.37 5.11
N GLY A 174 11.72 -3.20 4.48
CA GLY A 174 12.99 -2.60 4.06
C GLY A 174 13.93 -2.34 5.24
N SER A 175 15.25 -2.37 4.99
CA SER A 175 16.29 -2.27 6.03
C SER A 175 16.15 -1.05 6.95
N ILE A 176 15.69 0.09 6.44
CA ILE A 176 15.47 1.32 7.24
C ILE A 176 14.45 1.10 8.37
N ALA A 177 13.45 0.23 8.17
CA ALA A 177 12.48 -0.09 9.22
C ALA A 177 13.13 -0.84 10.40
N THR A 178 14.17 -1.63 10.14
CA THR A 178 14.94 -2.32 11.19
C THR A 178 16.03 -1.47 11.83
N SER A 179 16.48 -0.39 11.17
CA SER A 179 17.57 0.47 11.65
C SER A 179 17.14 1.61 12.57
N THR A 180 15.83 1.82 12.78
CA THR A 180 15.30 2.86 13.67
C THR A 180 14.64 2.19 14.89
N PRO A 181 15.06 2.48 16.13
CA PRO A 181 14.56 1.78 17.33
C PRO A 181 13.03 1.75 17.46
N ASP A 182 12.37 2.88 17.19
CA ASP A 182 10.90 2.97 17.26
C ASP A 182 10.20 2.07 16.24
N ARG A 183 10.74 2.02 15.01
CA ARG A 183 10.20 1.18 13.93
C ARG A 183 10.41 -0.31 14.23
N LEU A 184 11.59 -0.66 14.75
CA LEU A 184 11.89 -2.03 15.18
C LEU A 184 10.96 -2.47 16.32
N ALA A 185 10.71 -1.62 17.31
CA ALA A 185 9.80 -1.92 18.41
C ALA A 185 8.36 -2.15 17.91
N ASP A 186 7.90 -1.37 16.93
CA ASP A 186 6.59 -1.57 16.31
C ASP A 186 6.51 -2.89 15.51
N LEU A 187 7.57 -3.28 14.79
CA LEU A 187 7.65 -4.58 14.11
C LEU A 187 7.70 -5.75 15.09
N GLN A 188 8.46 -5.65 16.20
CA GLN A 188 8.49 -6.67 17.25
C GLN A 188 7.14 -6.84 17.95
N HIS A 189 6.34 -5.78 18.03
CA HIS A 189 4.97 -5.88 18.53
C HIS A 189 4.06 -6.54 17.49
N PHE A 190 4.25 -6.24 16.21
CA PHE A 190 3.51 -6.91 15.15
C PHE A 190 3.80 -8.41 15.11
N THR A 191 5.06 -8.83 15.23
CA THR A 191 5.46 -10.25 15.30
C THR A 191 4.80 -11.00 16.46
N ARG A 192 4.49 -10.32 17.58
CA ARG A 192 3.78 -10.93 18.72
C ARG A 192 2.27 -11.04 18.51
N PHE A 193 1.74 -10.31 17.54
CA PHE A 193 0.32 -10.35 17.19
C PHE A 193 0.02 -11.47 16.19
N LEU A 194 0.92 -11.69 15.23
CA LEU A 194 0.89 -12.83 14.30
C LEU A 194 1.01 -14.15 15.07
#